data_AF-A0A2V8R692-F1
#
_entry.id   AF-A0A2V8R692-F1
#
_cell.length_a   1.000
_cell.length_b   1.000
_cell.length_c   1.000
_cell.angle_alpha   90.00
_cell.angle_beta   90.00
_cell.angle_gamma   90.00
#
_symmetry.space_group_name_H-M   'P 1'
#
loop_
_entity.id
_entity.type
_entity.pdbx_description
1 polymer ?
#
loop_
_entity_poly.entity_id
_entity_poly.type
_entity_poly.pdbx_seq_one_letter_code
_entity_poly.pdbx_strand_id
1 'polypeptide(L)'
;GPEERVGVAHVLEAEAVGEAEATDTRGHDVHDHHDPHEPAGHGQHPHGSVVPHESPPSMWVPLAVLAVLATVGGFVGISPAFAGGQHVGGRLNIVNWLDPVIWNPATGRFGKETSAEVTALEERNKSVAGREAVRQEGSREAPLPTESGEGHAEPPLPYGDTGFNLAHAVQGVLGGSHAAAEWFFIVVSLLAAGLGMGLGYLFYIRKPELPDLWAARLSSLYRASFNKYWIDELYGALFTRRTMDAARAVNAVDSKGIDGAVNGAAWLTRQLSRFTGNTDRLVVDGAVNGIAGFIKLLMSPLLRAAQTGVTANYALVMILGLVAAFGIYFGKDILAAITGAR
;
A
#
# COMPACT_ATOMS: atom_id res chain seq x y z
N GLY A 1 11.57 -60.97 31.20
CA GLY A 1 10.76 -61.50 32.32
C GLY A 1 10.49 -60.35 33.26
N PRO A 2 9.28 -60.21 33.78
CA PRO A 2 8.69 -58.93 34.19
C PRO A 2 8.73 -58.67 35.71
N GLU A 3 8.28 -57.46 36.08
CA GLU A 3 7.85 -57.00 37.43
C GLU A 3 9.01 -56.66 38.40
N GLU A 4 8.97 -55.63 39.25
CA GLU A 4 7.89 -55.19 40.12
C GLU A 4 8.22 -53.81 40.75
N ARG A 5 7.17 -53.16 41.23
CA ARG A 5 7.05 -51.85 41.88
C ARG A 5 7.73 -51.81 43.25
N VAL A 6 8.24 -50.66 43.70
CA VAL A 6 8.04 -50.16 45.08
C VAL A 6 8.12 -48.63 45.10
N GLY A 7 7.03 -47.98 45.54
CA GLY A 7 7.02 -46.58 45.93
C GLY A 7 7.33 -46.42 47.42
N VAL A 8 7.85 -45.25 47.80
CA VAL A 8 7.90 -44.81 49.20
C VAL A 8 7.42 -43.37 49.24
N ALA A 9 6.33 -43.16 49.97
CA ALA A 9 5.82 -41.86 50.40
C ALA A 9 6.21 -41.67 51.87
N HIS A 10 6.58 -40.46 52.28
CA HIS A 10 6.42 -39.95 53.66
C HIS A 10 6.58 -38.40 53.62
N VAL A 11 5.51 -37.65 53.96
CA VAL A 11 5.29 -36.89 55.23
C VAL A 11 5.56 -35.40 54.98
N LEU A 12 4.54 -34.56 54.77
CA LEU A 12 3.73 -33.83 55.76
C LEU A 12 4.58 -32.99 56.73
N GLU A 13 4.62 -31.67 56.50
CA GLU A 13 4.56 -30.71 57.60
C GLU A 13 3.91 -29.41 57.13
N ALA A 14 2.95 -28.96 57.92
CA ALA A 14 2.13 -27.79 57.71
C ALA A 14 2.61 -26.68 58.63
N GLU A 15 2.65 -25.44 58.16
CA GLU A 15 2.53 -24.29 59.04
C GLU A 15 1.82 -23.15 58.32
N ALA A 16 0.70 -22.73 58.92
CA ALA A 16 -0.08 -21.58 58.55
C ALA A 16 0.34 -20.39 59.44
N VAL A 17 0.10 -19.16 58.98
CA VAL A 17 -0.51 -18.02 59.71
C VAL A 17 -0.20 -16.71 58.97
N GLY A 18 -1.23 -15.88 58.78
CA GLY A 18 -1.08 -14.42 58.74
C GLY A 18 -1.80 -13.68 57.61
N GLU A 19 -3.10 -13.41 57.80
CA GLU A 19 -3.95 -12.58 56.95
C GLU A 19 -3.59 -11.07 57.00
N ALA A 20 -3.72 -10.38 55.87
CA ALA A 20 -4.13 -8.98 55.80
C ALA A 20 -4.79 -8.68 54.43
N GLU A 21 -5.88 -7.93 54.50
CA GLU A 21 -6.99 -7.80 53.55
C GLU A 21 -6.86 -6.59 52.58
N ALA A 22 -7.64 -6.67 51.48
CA ALA A 22 -7.97 -5.67 50.43
C ALA A 22 -6.98 -5.60 49.24
N THR A 23 -7.37 -5.76 47.96
CA THR A 23 -8.62 -5.38 47.29
C THR A 23 -8.72 -6.14 45.95
N ASP A 24 -9.94 -6.55 45.58
CA ASP A 24 -10.31 -7.29 44.36
C ASP A 24 -10.13 -6.47 43.07
N THR A 25 -9.35 -7.00 42.10
CA THR A 25 -9.71 -7.01 40.67
C THR A 25 -9.04 -8.16 39.92
N ARG A 26 -9.84 -9.20 39.59
CA ARG A 26 -9.82 -10.05 38.38
C ARG A 26 -8.48 -10.25 37.59
N GLY A 27 -8.06 -11.52 37.49
CA GLY A 27 -7.87 -12.15 36.18
C GLY A 27 -6.55 -12.86 35.86
N HIS A 28 -6.42 -14.12 36.29
CA HIS A 28 -5.73 -15.26 35.64
C HIS A 28 -4.22 -15.16 35.33
N ASP A 29 -3.43 -15.77 36.21
CA ASP A 29 -2.05 -16.21 35.97
C ASP A 29 -2.01 -17.38 34.98
N VAL A 30 -1.04 -17.39 34.06
CA VAL A 30 -0.09 -18.51 33.92
C VAL A 30 1.27 -17.94 33.54
N HIS A 31 2.23 -18.18 34.43
CA HIS A 31 3.65 -17.94 34.26
C HIS A 31 4.24 -18.74 33.09
N ASP A 32 5.26 -18.22 32.42
CA ASP A 32 6.42 -19.06 32.13
C ASP A 32 7.72 -18.26 32.14
N HIS A 33 8.70 -18.88 32.79
CA HIS A 33 10.01 -18.38 33.12
C HIS A 33 10.92 -18.32 31.88
N HIS A 34 11.79 -17.31 31.88
CA HIS A 34 12.98 -17.22 31.04
C HIS A 34 13.96 -18.38 31.31
N ASP A 35 14.61 -18.85 30.25
CA ASP A 35 16.03 -19.24 30.26
C ASP A 35 16.69 -18.98 28.89
N PRO A 36 18.04 -18.88 28.83
CA PRO A 36 18.75 -17.95 27.94
C PRO A 36 19.39 -18.61 26.69
N HIS A 37 19.88 -17.73 25.82
CA HIS A 37 20.59 -17.96 24.56
C HIS A 37 21.58 -19.15 24.47
N GLU A 38 21.51 -19.89 23.36
CA GLU A 38 22.64 -20.60 22.72
C GLU A 38 22.57 -20.49 21.17
N PRO A 39 23.71 -20.64 20.45
CA PRO A 39 23.97 -19.91 19.22
C PRO A 39 23.58 -20.63 17.91
N ALA A 40 23.54 -19.83 16.84
CA ALA A 40 23.22 -20.20 15.48
C ALA A 40 23.94 -21.46 14.95
N GLY A 41 23.16 -22.51 14.69
CA GLY A 41 23.55 -23.64 13.84
C GLY A 41 22.90 -23.52 12.46
N HIS A 42 23.70 -23.29 11.43
CA HIS A 42 23.28 -23.36 10.04
C HIS A 42 22.94 -24.81 9.67
N GLY A 43 21.65 -25.16 9.74
CA GLY A 43 21.12 -26.42 9.22
C GLY A 43 21.03 -26.38 7.70
N GLN A 44 21.87 -27.15 7.03
CA GLN A 44 21.70 -27.51 5.62
C GLN A 44 20.40 -28.29 5.47
N HIS A 45 19.41 -27.72 4.79
CA HIS A 45 18.18 -28.42 4.44
C HIS A 45 18.49 -29.46 3.34
N PRO A 46 18.31 -30.77 3.59
CA PRO A 46 18.39 -31.76 2.53
C PRO A 46 17.16 -31.60 1.62
N HIS A 47 17.40 -31.55 0.31
CA HIS A 47 16.34 -31.53 -0.71
C HIS A 47 15.51 -32.81 -0.61
N GLY A 48 14.42 -32.76 0.14
CA GLY A 48 13.45 -33.84 0.23
C GLY A 48 12.84 -34.13 -1.14
N SER A 49 12.79 -35.41 -1.49
CA SER A 49 12.07 -35.93 -2.65
C SER A 49 10.65 -35.34 -2.70
N VAL A 50 10.36 -34.57 -3.75
CA VAL A 50 9.02 -34.01 -3.99
C VAL A 50 8.08 -35.18 -4.24
N VAL A 51 7.31 -35.55 -3.21
CA VAL A 51 6.21 -36.51 -3.37
C VAL A 51 5.12 -35.78 -4.14
N PRO A 52 4.64 -36.29 -5.30
CA PRO A 52 3.53 -35.69 -6.01
C PRO A 52 2.32 -35.59 -5.08
N HIS A 53 1.93 -34.36 -4.74
CA HIS A 53 0.73 -34.13 -3.95
C HIS A 53 -0.49 -34.28 -4.86
N GLU A 54 -1.23 -35.37 -4.71
CA GLU A 54 -2.58 -35.43 -5.26
C GLU A 54 -3.47 -34.42 -4.52
N SER A 55 -4.34 -33.74 -5.26
CA SER A 55 -5.23 -32.76 -4.67
C SER A 55 -6.21 -33.46 -3.73
N PRO A 56 -6.38 -32.98 -2.48
CA PRO A 56 -7.33 -33.58 -1.55
C PRO A 56 -8.75 -33.57 -2.16
N PRO A 57 -9.59 -34.58 -1.85
CA PRO A 57 -10.93 -34.72 -2.44
C PRO A 57 -11.80 -33.46 -2.31
N SER A 58 -11.58 -32.64 -1.27
CA SER A 58 -12.27 -31.38 -1.05
C SER A 58 -12.04 -30.32 -2.14
N MET A 59 -11.00 -30.43 -2.96
CA MET A 59 -10.68 -29.47 -4.02
C MET A 59 -11.15 -29.93 -5.40
N TRP A 60 -11.02 -31.22 -5.73
CA TRP A 60 -11.39 -31.73 -7.06
C TRP A 60 -12.87 -32.11 -7.19
N VAL A 61 -13.55 -32.49 -6.11
CA VAL A 61 -14.99 -32.81 -6.14
C VAL A 61 -15.85 -31.64 -6.64
N PRO A 62 -15.69 -30.40 -6.14
CA PRO A 62 -16.41 -29.25 -6.69
C PRO A 62 -16.11 -29.01 -8.18
N LEU A 63 -14.85 -29.15 -8.60
CA LEU A 63 -14.44 -28.98 -10.00
C LEU A 63 -15.08 -30.05 -10.90
N ALA A 64 -15.15 -31.30 -10.45
CA ALA A 64 -15.80 -32.39 -11.18
C ALA A 64 -17.30 -32.15 -11.33
N VAL A 65 -17.99 -31.70 -10.27
CA VAL A 65 -19.42 -31.36 -10.33
C VAL A 65 -19.66 -30.21 -11.29
N LEU A 66 -18.85 -29.14 -11.23
CA LEU A 66 -18.94 -28.02 -12.16
C LEU A 66 -18.67 -28.46 -13.60
N ALA A 67 -17.70 -29.33 -13.85
CA ALA A 67 -17.40 -29.85 -15.18
C ALA A 67 -18.58 -30.64 -15.78
N VAL A 68 -19.22 -31.50 -14.97
CA VAL A 68 -20.41 -32.25 -15.38
C VAL A 68 -21.58 -31.32 -15.65
N LEU A 69 -21.87 -30.38 -14.74
CA LEU A 69 -22.94 -29.41 -14.91
C LEU A 69 -22.71 -28.49 -16.11
N ALA A 70 -21.47 -28.06 -16.37
CA ALA A 70 -21.11 -27.25 -17.52
C ALA A 70 -21.24 -28.03 -18.83
N THR A 71 -20.88 -29.31 -18.85
CA THR A 71 -21.01 -30.16 -20.04
C THR A 71 -22.47 -30.43 -20.36
N VAL A 72 -23.28 -30.76 -19.36
CA VAL A 72 -24.73 -30.96 -19.53
C VAL A 72 -25.44 -29.65 -19.90
N GLY A 73 -25.12 -28.55 -19.22
CA GLY A 73 -25.68 -27.23 -19.51
C GLY A 73 -25.30 -26.72 -20.89
N GLY A 74 -24.05 -26.95 -21.32
CA GLY A 74 -23.60 -26.66 -22.68
C GLY A 74 -24.36 -27.51 -23.71
N PHE A 75 -24.47 -28.82 -23.50
CA PHE A 75 -25.16 -29.72 -24.42
C PHE A 75 -26.66 -29.40 -24.58
N VAL A 76 -27.32 -28.98 -23.49
CA VAL A 76 -28.74 -28.57 -23.51
C VAL A 76 -28.92 -27.14 -24.08
N GLY A 77 -27.97 -26.23 -23.86
CA GLY A 77 -28.08 -24.82 -24.21
C GLY A 77 -27.70 -24.43 -25.65
N ILE A 78 -26.97 -25.28 -26.38
CA ILE A 78 -26.42 -24.90 -27.69
C ILE A 78 -27.45 -25.02 -28.83
N SER A 79 -28.40 -25.96 -28.80
CA SER A 79 -29.26 -26.24 -29.97
C SER A 79 -30.26 -25.12 -30.33
N PRO A 80 -30.98 -24.46 -29.40
CA PRO A 80 -31.91 -23.38 -29.78
C PRO A 80 -31.27 -21.99 -29.84
N ALA A 81 -30.19 -21.77 -29.07
CA ALA A 81 -29.56 -20.45 -28.95
C ALA A 81 -28.65 -20.10 -30.14
N PHE A 82 -28.02 -21.10 -30.77
CA PHE A 82 -27.13 -20.93 -31.92
C PHE A 82 -27.76 -21.32 -33.27
N ALA A 83 -28.71 -22.27 -33.31
CA ALA A 83 -29.27 -22.79 -34.58
C ALA A 83 -30.66 -22.23 -34.95
N GLY A 84 -31.26 -21.38 -34.11
CA GLY A 84 -32.67 -20.95 -34.25
C GLY A 84 -32.93 -19.70 -35.10
N GLY A 85 -31.97 -19.20 -35.86
CA GLY A 85 -32.14 -17.98 -36.66
C GLY A 85 -31.40 -18.04 -37.99
N GLN A 86 -31.90 -17.30 -38.99
CA GLN A 86 -31.31 -17.17 -40.33
C GLN A 86 -29.90 -16.53 -40.34
N HIS A 87 -29.30 -16.26 -39.18
CA HIS A 87 -27.97 -15.66 -39.02
C HIS A 87 -27.08 -16.60 -38.19
N VAL A 88 -25.85 -16.80 -38.65
CA VAL A 88 -24.81 -17.59 -37.97
C VAL A 88 -24.57 -16.99 -36.58
N GLY A 89 -25.02 -17.67 -35.53
CA GLY A 89 -24.89 -17.22 -34.12
C GLY A 89 -26.20 -17.07 -33.34
N GLY A 90 -27.37 -17.19 -33.98
CA GLY A 90 -28.67 -17.18 -33.31
C GLY A 90 -28.98 -15.90 -32.50
N ARG A 91 -29.94 -15.97 -31.56
CA ARG A 91 -30.49 -14.78 -30.85
C ARG A 91 -29.48 -14.07 -29.92
N LEU A 92 -28.34 -14.70 -29.66
CA LEU A 92 -27.23 -14.14 -28.89
C LEU A 92 -26.09 -13.82 -29.84
N ASN A 93 -26.34 -12.87 -30.76
CA ASN A 93 -25.32 -12.38 -31.65
C ASN A 93 -24.27 -11.56 -30.88
N ILE A 94 -23.28 -12.24 -30.30
CA ILE A 94 -22.13 -11.64 -29.60
C ILE A 94 -21.35 -10.69 -30.51
N VAL A 95 -21.50 -10.80 -31.83
CA VAL A 95 -20.91 -9.86 -32.80
C VAL A 95 -21.50 -8.45 -32.61
N ASN A 96 -22.79 -8.34 -32.27
CA ASN A 96 -23.45 -7.04 -32.02
C ASN A 96 -23.17 -6.49 -30.62
N TRP A 97 -22.53 -7.25 -29.73
CA TRP A 97 -22.11 -6.74 -28.42
C TRP A 97 -21.02 -5.67 -28.56
N LEU A 98 -20.22 -5.75 -29.62
CA LEU A 98 -19.21 -4.77 -30.01
C LEU A 98 -19.71 -3.75 -31.04
N ASP A 99 -21.02 -3.69 -31.31
CA ASP A 99 -21.54 -2.64 -32.20
C ASP A 99 -21.05 -1.28 -31.71
N PRO A 100 -20.50 -0.43 -32.61
CA PRO A 100 -19.88 0.82 -32.21
C PRO A 100 -20.85 1.68 -31.41
N VAL A 101 -20.68 1.69 -30.09
CA VAL A 101 -21.52 2.48 -29.17
C VAL A 101 -21.14 3.96 -29.26
N ILE A 102 -19.85 4.21 -29.52
CA ILE A 102 -19.28 5.53 -29.53
C ILE A 102 -19.22 6.06 -30.97
N TRP A 103 -18.58 5.35 -31.91
CA TRP A 103 -18.34 5.88 -33.26
C TRP A 103 -18.52 4.82 -34.33
N ASN A 104 -19.47 5.03 -35.24
CA ASN A 104 -19.70 4.14 -36.38
C ASN A 104 -18.86 4.60 -37.58
N PRO A 105 -17.82 3.84 -38.00
CA PRO A 105 -16.96 4.22 -39.13
C PRO A 105 -17.68 4.14 -40.49
N ALA A 106 -18.75 3.36 -40.61
CA ALA A 106 -19.51 3.24 -41.86
C ALA A 106 -20.44 4.44 -42.09
N THR A 107 -21.02 5.01 -41.02
CA THR A 107 -21.91 6.19 -41.11
C THR A 107 -21.24 7.50 -40.71
N GLY A 108 -20.04 7.45 -40.11
CA GLY A 108 -19.28 8.61 -39.66
C GLY A 108 -19.94 9.40 -38.52
N ARG A 109 -20.75 8.73 -37.69
CA ARG A 109 -21.58 9.36 -36.64
C ARG A 109 -21.38 8.71 -35.28
N PHE A 110 -21.65 9.49 -34.23
CA PHE A 110 -21.60 9.01 -32.84
C PHE A 110 -22.97 8.45 -32.41
N GLY A 111 -22.98 7.24 -31.84
CA GLY A 111 -24.18 6.61 -31.25
C GLY A 111 -24.78 5.43 -32.03
N LYS A 112 -25.71 4.70 -31.37
CA LYS A 112 -26.47 3.60 -31.98
C LYS A 112 -27.65 4.18 -32.76
N GLU A 113 -27.57 4.19 -34.08
CA GLU A 113 -28.77 4.48 -34.89
C GLU A 113 -29.72 3.29 -34.77
N THR A 114 -30.91 3.52 -34.21
CA THR A 114 -31.98 2.52 -34.25
C THR A 114 -32.40 2.30 -35.69
N SER A 115 -32.66 1.06 -36.10
CA SER A 115 -32.96 0.65 -37.48
C SER A 115 -34.00 1.53 -38.19
N ALA A 116 -34.89 2.19 -37.45
CA ALA A 116 -35.88 3.14 -37.95
C ALA A 116 -35.27 4.44 -38.56
N GLU A 117 -34.12 4.90 -38.07
CA GLU A 117 -33.49 6.15 -38.48
C GLU A 117 -32.72 5.99 -39.80
N VAL A 118 -32.10 4.82 -40.01
CA VAL A 118 -31.45 4.41 -41.27
C VAL A 118 -32.50 4.24 -42.38
N THR A 119 -33.64 3.57 -42.09
CA THR A 119 -34.74 3.44 -43.06
C THR A 119 -35.34 4.80 -43.44
N ALA A 120 -35.49 5.71 -42.48
CA ALA A 120 -36.00 7.06 -42.74
C ALA A 120 -35.02 7.95 -43.55
N LEU A 121 -33.71 7.74 -43.42
CA LEU A 121 -32.69 8.40 -44.22
C LEU A 121 -32.66 7.86 -45.66
N GLU A 122 -32.84 6.56 -45.84
CA GLU A 122 -32.83 5.89 -47.13
C GLU A 122 -34.08 6.22 -47.98
N GLU A 123 -35.26 6.33 -47.34
CA GLU A 123 -36.46 6.86 -47.99
C GLU A 123 -36.30 8.33 -48.39
N ARG A 124 -35.66 9.15 -47.54
CA ARG A 124 -35.36 10.55 -47.87
C ARG A 124 -34.45 10.66 -49.10
N ASN A 125 -33.38 9.87 -49.16
CA ASN A 125 -32.46 9.89 -50.30
C ASN A 125 -33.11 9.37 -51.59
N LYS A 126 -33.98 8.35 -51.53
CA LYS A 126 -34.78 7.90 -52.69
C LYS A 126 -35.72 8.99 -53.20
N SER A 127 -36.30 9.80 -52.31
CA SER A 127 -37.16 10.92 -52.70
C SER A 127 -36.42 12.08 -53.38
N VAL A 128 -35.14 12.27 -53.05
CA VAL A 128 -34.27 13.29 -53.66
C VAL A 128 -33.75 12.80 -55.01
N ALA A 129 -33.28 11.56 -55.10
CA ALA A 129 -32.86 10.93 -56.36
C ALA A 129 -34.01 10.83 -57.37
N GLY A 130 -35.23 10.53 -56.91
CA GLY A 130 -36.44 10.54 -57.75
C GLY A 130 -36.81 11.93 -58.27
N ARG A 131 -36.50 13.01 -57.54
CA ARG A 131 -36.73 14.39 -57.98
C ARG A 131 -35.72 14.86 -59.02
N GLU A 132 -34.50 14.34 -58.98
CA GLU A 132 -33.47 14.61 -59.98
C GLU A 132 -33.66 13.77 -61.24
N ALA A 133 -34.03 12.49 -61.10
CA ALA A 133 -34.36 11.60 -62.22
C ALA A 133 -35.58 12.07 -63.04
N VAL A 134 -36.59 12.69 -62.40
CA VAL A 134 -37.75 13.26 -63.11
C VAL A 134 -37.37 14.51 -63.92
N ARG A 135 -36.22 15.15 -63.64
CA ARG A 135 -35.75 16.32 -64.40
C ARG A 135 -34.87 15.98 -65.60
N GLN A 136 -34.31 14.78 -65.64
CA GLN A 136 -33.44 14.28 -66.71
C GLN A 136 -33.88 12.88 -67.11
N GLU A 137 -34.90 12.76 -67.97
CA GLU A 137 -35.03 11.65 -68.94
C GLU A 137 -36.35 11.73 -69.72
N GLY A 138 -36.42 12.72 -70.59
CA GLY A 138 -37.14 12.56 -71.85
C GLY A 138 -36.19 12.00 -72.89
N SER A 139 -35.82 10.72 -72.82
CA SER A 139 -35.39 9.89 -73.98
C SER A 139 -34.83 8.52 -73.57
N ARG A 140 -35.43 7.49 -74.20
CA ARG A 140 -34.95 6.10 -74.43
C ARG A 140 -35.28 5.02 -73.38
N GLU A 141 -36.33 4.29 -73.74
CA GLU A 141 -36.43 2.82 -73.83
C GLU A 141 -36.16 2.00 -72.57
N ALA A 142 -37.25 1.62 -71.89
CA ALA A 142 -37.26 0.72 -70.75
C ALA A 142 -37.26 -0.76 -71.18
N PRO A 143 -36.32 -1.60 -70.72
CA PRO A 143 -36.50 -3.04 -70.66
C PRO A 143 -37.47 -3.43 -69.54
N LEU A 144 -38.33 -4.43 -69.82
CA LEU A 144 -39.35 -4.99 -68.94
C LEU A 144 -38.79 -5.53 -67.60
N PRO A 145 -39.57 -5.49 -66.50
CA PRO A 145 -39.14 -6.02 -65.21
C PRO A 145 -39.13 -7.55 -65.28
N THR A 146 -37.94 -8.14 -65.30
CA THR A 146 -37.76 -9.55 -64.96
C THR A 146 -37.82 -9.66 -63.44
N GLU A 147 -38.60 -10.62 -62.94
CA GLU A 147 -38.76 -10.90 -61.51
C GLU A 147 -37.39 -11.08 -60.85
N SER A 148 -36.87 -10.02 -60.24
CA SER A 148 -35.88 -10.13 -59.20
C SER A 148 -36.60 -10.75 -58.02
N GLY A 149 -36.30 -12.03 -57.75
CA GLY A 149 -36.61 -12.63 -56.46
C GLY A 149 -36.23 -11.66 -55.36
N GLU A 150 -37.04 -11.62 -54.30
CA GLU A 150 -36.84 -10.83 -53.10
C GLU A 150 -35.49 -11.18 -52.47
N GLY A 151 -34.41 -10.66 -53.05
CA GLY A 151 -33.15 -10.48 -52.39
C GLY A 151 -33.43 -9.41 -51.36
N HIS A 152 -33.80 -9.85 -50.16
CA HIS A 152 -33.51 -9.06 -48.98
C HIS A 152 -32.03 -8.69 -49.08
N ALA A 153 -31.75 -7.47 -49.53
CA ALA A 153 -30.43 -6.90 -49.45
C ALA A 153 -30.11 -6.91 -47.96
N GLU A 154 -29.32 -7.91 -47.53
CA GLU A 154 -28.83 -7.96 -46.18
C GLU A 154 -28.21 -6.59 -45.89
N PRO A 155 -28.61 -5.90 -44.81
CA PRO A 155 -28.04 -4.61 -44.49
C PRO A 155 -26.51 -4.81 -44.41
N PRO A 156 -25.71 -3.98 -45.11
CA PRO A 156 -24.27 -4.15 -45.11
C PRO A 156 -23.81 -4.11 -43.66
N LEU A 157 -23.25 -5.24 -43.19
CA LEU A 157 -22.74 -5.33 -41.83
C LEU A 157 -21.76 -4.16 -41.62
N PRO A 158 -21.82 -3.42 -40.50
CA PRO A 158 -20.97 -2.24 -40.26
C PRO A 158 -19.48 -2.55 -40.39
N TYR A 159 -19.12 -3.80 -40.13
CA TYR A 159 -17.90 -4.43 -40.62
C TYR A 159 -18.26 -5.22 -41.89
N GLY A 160 -18.06 -4.61 -43.06
CA GLY A 160 -18.00 -5.37 -44.31
C GLY A 160 -16.84 -6.37 -44.28
N ASP A 161 -16.69 -7.16 -45.34
CA ASP A 161 -15.62 -8.12 -45.66
C ASP A 161 -14.17 -7.53 -45.67
N THR A 162 -13.83 -6.63 -44.75
CA THR A 162 -12.58 -5.88 -44.72
C THR A 162 -11.52 -6.49 -43.81
N GLY A 163 -11.72 -7.73 -43.35
CA GLY A 163 -10.74 -8.50 -42.56
C GLY A 163 -10.50 -9.90 -43.16
N PHE A 164 -9.30 -10.44 -42.95
CA PHE A 164 -9.01 -11.84 -43.28
C PHE A 164 -9.86 -12.76 -42.40
N ASN A 165 -11.04 -13.14 -42.90
CA ASN A 165 -11.94 -14.03 -42.18
C ASN A 165 -11.65 -15.46 -42.59
N LEU A 166 -10.91 -16.18 -41.74
CA LEU A 166 -10.52 -17.57 -41.97
C LEU A 166 -11.74 -18.46 -42.25
N ALA A 167 -12.91 -18.14 -41.69
CA ALA A 167 -14.15 -18.87 -41.95
C ALA A 167 -14.66 -18.68 -43.39
N HIS A 168 -14.67 -17.46 -43.93
CA HIS A 168 -15.08 -17.21 -45.33
C HIS A 168 -14.08 -17.78 -46.35
N ALA A 169 -12.78 -17.68 -46.06
CA ALA A 169 -11.75 -18.28 -46.91
C ALA A 169 -11.91 -19.81 -46.98
N VAL A 170 -12.21 -20.44 -45.85
CA VAL A 170 -12.47 -21.89 -45.75
C VAL A 170 -13.82 -22.27 -46.38
N GLN A 171 -14.86 -21.44 -46.22
CA GLN A 171 -16.18 -21.65 -46.81
C GLN A 171 -16.17 -21.54 -48.35
N GLY A 172 -15.35 -20.64 -48.92
CA GLY A 172 -15.13 -20.54 -50.35
C GLY A 172 -14.44 -21.78 -50.94
N VAL A 173 -13.55 -22.42 -50.18
CA VAL A 173 -12.87 -23.68 -50.58
C VAL A 173 -13.78 -24.90 -50.40
N LEU A 174 -14.66 -24.89 -49.40
CA LEU A 174 -15.56 -26.00 -49.05
C LEU A 174 -16.95 -25.93 -49.72
N GLY A 175 -17.14 -25.04 -50.70
CA GLY A 175 -18.34 -25.02 -51.55
C GLY A 175 -19.59 -24.42 -50.91
N GLY A 176 -19.45 -23.40 -50.05
CA GLY A 176 -20.57 -22.57 -49.58
C GLY A 176 -21.43 -23.17 -48.46
N SER A 177 -21.22 -24.44 -48.07
CA SER A 177 -21.99 -25.05 -46.99
C SER A 177 -21.47 -24.63 -45.60
N HIS A 178 -22.26 -23.83 -44.88
CA HIS A 178 -21.96 -23.40 -43.51
C HIS A 178 -21.69 -24.59 -42.57
N ALA A 179 -22.49 -25.66 -42.71
CA ALA A 179 -22.32 -26.89 -41.94
C ALA A 179 -20.93 -27.54 -42.17
N ALA A 180 -20.40 -27.57 -43.41
CA ALA A 180 -19.10 -28.18 -43.66
C ALA A 180 -17.96 -27.37 -43.04
N ALA A 181 -18.04 -26.04 -43.07
CA ALA A 181 -17.07 -25.17 -42.40
C ALA A 181 -17.10 -25.37 -40.88
N GLU A 182 -18.29 -25.42 -40.27
CA GLU A 182 -18.45 -25.69 -38.83
C GLU A 182 -17.85 -27.03 -38.42
N TRP A 183 -18.20 -28.11 -39.14
CA TRP A 183 -17.62 -29.43 -38.88
C TRP A 183 -16.12 -29.47 -39.09
N PHE A 184 -15.60 -28.76 -40.10
CA PHE A 184 -14.17 -28.66 -40.32
C PHE A 184 -13.46 -28.02 -39.12
N PHE A 185 -13.95 -26.88 -38.61
CA PHE A 185 -13.36 -26.23 -37.44
C PHE A 185 -13.46 -27.08 -36.17
N ILE A 186 -14.58 -27.79 -35.98
CA ILE A 186 -14.75 -28.74 -34.85
C ILE A 186 -13.70 -29.85 -34.93
N VAL A 187 -13.55 -30.48 -36.10
CA VAL A 187 -12.60 -31.58 -36.30
C VAL A 187 -11.16 -31.11 -36.13
N VAL A 188 -10.79 -29.97 -36.73
CA VAL A 188 -9.45 -29.40 -36.60
C VAL A 188 -9.13 -29.05 -35.14
N SER A 189 -10.09 -28.45 -34.41
CA SER A 189 -9.92 -28.12 -33.00
C SER A 189 -9.77 -29.36 -32.13
N LEU A 190 -10.56 -30.40 -32.38
CA LEU A 190 -10.49 -31.67 -31.64
C LEU A 190 -9.16 -32.39 -31.90
N LEU A 191 -8.67 -32.37 -33.15
CA LEU A 191 -7.36 -32.90 -33.49
C LEU A 191 -6.23 -32.12 -32.84
N ALA A 192 -6.29 -30.79 -32.83
CA ALA A 192 -5.29 -29.94 -32.18
C ALA A 192 -5.23 -30.19 -30.66
N ALA A 193 -6.39 -30.29 -30.01
CA ALA A 193 -6.49 -30.63 -28.59
C ALA A 193 -5.95 -32.04 -28.30
N GLY A 194 -6.32 -33.03 -29.13
CA GLY A 194 -5.84 -34.40 -29.01
C GLY A 194 -4.32 -34.51 -29.19
N LEU A 195 -3.75 -33.76 -30.14
CA LEU A 195 -2.30 -33.65 -30.31
C LEU A 195 -1.63 -33.04 -29.08
N GLY A 196 -2.19 -31.96 -28.53
CA GLY A 196 -1.68 -31.33 -27.31
C GLY A 196 -1.67 -32.28 -26.10
N MET A 197 -2.78 -33.00 -25.88
CA MET A 197 -2.86 -34.02 -24.82
C MET A 197 -1.90 -35.17 -25.06
N GLY A 198 -1.80 -35.65 -26.31
CA GLY A 198 -0.88 -36.72 -26.69
C GLY A 198 0.59 -36.35 -26.47
N LEU A 199 0.98 -35.12 -26.83
CA LEU A 199 2.32 -34.58 -26.55
C LEU A 199 2.58 -34.45 -25.05
N GLY A 200 1.60 -33.98 -24.27
CA GLY A 200 1.67 -33.93 -22.82
C GLY A 200 1.88 -35.32 -22.20
N TYR A 201 1.08 -36.31 -22.62
CA TYR A 201 1.21 -37.70 -22.19
C TYR A 201 2.59 -38.29 -22.54
N LEU A 202 3.09 -38.01 -23.75
CA LEU A 202 4.41 -38.46 -24.18
C LEU A 202 5.54 -37.86 -23.33
N PHE A 203 5.48 -36.54 -23.08
CA PHE A 203 6.53 -35.79 -22.37
C PHE A 203 6.53 -36.04 -20.86
N TYR A 204 5.37 -36.23 -20.23
CA TYR A 204 5.27 -36.34 -18.78
C TYR A 204 5.06 -37.77 -18.25
N ILE A 205 4.50 -38.68 -19.05
CA ILE A 205 4.20 -40.06 -18.59
C ILE A 205 5.06 -41.10 -19.29
N ARG A 206 5.15 -41.06 -20.63
CA ARG A 206 5.82 -42.12 -21.38
C ARG A 206 7.34 -41.97 -21.47
N LYS A 207 7.83 -40.75 -21.70
CA LYS A 207 9.27 -40.45 -21.87
C LYS A 207 9.64 -39.12 -21.20
N PRO A 208 9.87 -39.13 -19.87
CA PRO A 208 10.22 -37.93 -19.09
C PRO A 208 11.55 -37.27 -19.47
N GLU A 209 12.36 -37.92 -20.30
CA GLU A 209 13.66 -37.41 -20.77
C GLU A 209 13.51 -36.40 -21.92
N LEU A 210 12.38 -36.41 -22.63
CA LEU A 210 12.17 -35.55 -23.80
C LEU A 210 12.13 -34.04 -23.45
N PRO A 211 11.41 -33.59 -22.40
CA PRO A 211 11.40 -32.18 -22.00
C PRO A 211 12.80 -31.60 -21.78
N ASP A 212 13.70 -32.35 -21.13
CA ASP A 212 15.06 -31.89 -20.85
C ASP A 212 15.90 -31.72 -22.12
N LEU A 213 15.73 -32.63 -23.09
CA LEU A 213 16.40 -32.53 -24.40
C LEU A 213 15.90 -31.31 -25.19
N TRP A 214 14.60 -31.03 -25.16
CA TRP A 214 14.01 -29.86 -25.80
C TRP A 214 14.39 -28.57 -25.07
N ALA A 215 14.46 -28.59 -23.74
CA ALA A 215 14.94 -27.47 -22.93
C ALA A 215 16.42 -27.17 -23.23
N ALA A 216 17.26 -28.20 -23.42
CA ALA A 216 18.66 -28.01 -23.82
C ALA A 216 18.77 -27.39 -25.22
N ARG A 217 17.96 -27.86 -26.17
CA ARG A 217 17.99 -27.39 -27.57
C ARG A 217 17.43 -25.97 -27.74
N LEU A 218 16.38 -25.63 -26.99
CA LEU A 218 15.72 -24.33 -26.99
C LEU A 218 16.05 -23.54 -25.71
N SER A 219 17.28 -23.67 -25.21
CA SER A 219 17.69 -23.16 -23.90
C SER A 219 17.41 -21.67 -23.69
N SER A 220 17.55 -20.84 -24.72
CA SER A 220 17.23 -19.41 -24.64
C SER A 220 15.72 -19.16 -24.41
N LEU A 221 14.87 -19.82 -25.20
CA LEU A 221 13.41 -19.70 -25.09
C LEU A 221 12.89 -20.34 -23.80
N TYR A 222 13.47 -21.48 -23.41
CA TYR A 222 13.18 -22.13 -22.14
C TYR A 222 13.55 -21.21 -20.98
N ARG A 223 14.75 -20.61 -20.97
CA ARG A 223 15.16 -19.64 -19.94
C ARG A 223 14.25 -18.41 -19.94
N ALA A 224 13.81 -17.93 -21.09
CA ALA A 224 12.85 -16.83 -21.16
C ALA A 224 11.53 -17.19 -20.51
N SER A 225 10.90 -18.31 -20.90
CA SER A 225 9.65 -18.76 -20.29
C SER A 225 9.80 -19.09 -18.80
N PHE A 226 10.92 -19.73 -18.41
CA PHE A 226 11.26 -20.09 -17.03
C PHE A 226 11.41 -18.85 -16.14
N ASN A 227 12.09 -17.81 -16.62
CA ASN A 227 12.18 -16.51 -15.93
C ASN A 227 10.95 -15.62 -16.19
N LYS A 228 9.82 -16.17 -16.62
CA LYS A 228 8.57 -15.43 -16.92
C LYS A 228 8.80 -14.19 -17.78
N TYR A 229 9.67 -14.33 -18.78
CA TYR A 229 10.10 -13.28 -19.70
C TYR A 229 10.76 -12.07 -19.01
N TRP A 230 11.30 -12.24 -17.80
CA TRP A 230 11.90 -11.20 -16.96
C TRP A 230 10.96 -10.03 -16.63
N ILE A 231 9.65 -10.24 -16.77
CA ILE A 231 8.65 -9.19 -16.51
C ILE A 231 8.67 -8.80 -15.04
N ASP A 232 8.78 -9.79 -14.15
CA ASP A 232 8.82 -9.59 -12.71
C ASP A 232 10.08 -8.79 -12.29
N GLU A 233 11.25 -9.13 -12.85
CA GLU A 233 12.51 -8.44 -12.59
C GLU A 233 12.52 -7.02 -13.16
N LEU A 234 11.98 -6.82 -14.36
CA LEU A 234 11.84 -5.51 -14.96
C LEU A 234 10.94 -4.61 -14.11
N TYR A 235 9.78 -5.14 -13.68
CA TYR A 235 8.87 -4.40 -12.81
C TYR A 235 9.51 -4.07 -11.47
N GLY A 236 10.19 -5.06 -10.88
CA GLY A 236 10.96 -4.90 -9.65
C GLY A 236 12.05 -3.83 -9.79
N ALA A 237 12.79 -3.82 -10.90
CA ALA A 237 13.88 -2.88 -11.15
C ALA A 237 13.40 -1.47 -11.47
N LEU A 238 12.31 -1.35 -12.24
CA LEU A 238 11.81 -0.08 -12.73
C LEU A 238 10.92 0.62 -11.71
N PHE A 239 10.05 -0.12 -11.03
CA PHE A 239 9.06 0.45 -10.10
C PHE A 239 9.46 0.17 -8.66
N THR A 240 9.51 -1.10 -8.25
CA THR A 240 9.64 -1.45 -6.83
C THR A 240 10.92 -0.89 -6.20
N ARG A 241 12.09 -1.11 -6.82
CA ARG A 241 13.38 -0.64 -6.30
C ARG A 241 13.47 0.89 -6.32
N ARG A 242 13.01 1.54 -7.39
CA ARG A 242 13.04 3.01 -7.52
C ARG A 242 12.17 3.69 -6.48
N THR A 243 10.97 3.17 -6.25
CA THR A 243 10.08 3.67 -5.20
C THR A 243 10.69 3.46 -3.82
N MET A 244 11.34 2.32 -3.56
CA MET A 244 11.97 2.05 -2.27
C MET A 244 13.22 2.91 -2.03
N ASP A 245 14.01 3.18 -3.06
CA ASP A 245 15.15 4.11 -2.97
C ASP A 245 14.68 5.55 -2.70
N ALA A 246 13.58 5.98 -3.34
CA ALA A 246 12.96 7.27 -3.05
C ALA A 246 12.46 7.34 -1.60
N ALA A 247 11.80 6.29 -1.09
CA ALA A 247 11.36 6.23 0.30
C ALA A 247 12.54 6.33 1.29
N ARG A 248 13.66 5.64 1.00
CA ARG A 248 14.88 5.75 1.80
C ARG A 248 15.48 7.15 1.77
N ALA A 249 15.44 7.82 0.63
CA ALA A 249 15.91 9.20 0.51
C ALA A 249 15.07 10.17 1.37
N VAL A 250 13.74 10.04 1.32
CA VAL A 250 12.83 10.84 2.17
C VAL A 250 13.11 10.59 3.65
N ASN A 251 13.22 9.33 4.07
CA ASN A 251 13.54 8.99 5.46
C ASN A 251 14.91 9.52 5.90
N ALA A 252 15.90 9.54 5.00
CA ALA A 252 17.20 10.13 5.30
C ALA A 252 17.13 11.65 5.51
N VAL A 253 16.27 12.35 4.78
CA VAL A 253 16.04 13.80 4.99
C VAL A 253 15.40 14.06 6.35
N ASP A 254 14.42 13.26 6.75
CA ASP A 254 13.74 13.40 8.05
C ASP A 254 14.71 13.11 9.21
N SER A 255 15.24 11.90 9.26
CA SER A 255 16.10 11.42 10.35
C SER A 255 17.46 12.14 10.48
N LYS A 256 18.01 12.72 9.41
CA LYS A 256 19.29 13.43 9.46
C LYS A 256 19.16 14.93 9.34
N GLY A 257 18.22 15.40 8.51
CA GLY A 257 17.99 16.82 8.29
C GLY A 257 17.17 17.42 9.42
N ILE A 258 15.96 16.90 9.62
CA ILE A 258 15.00 17.48 10.58
C ILE A 258 15.44 17.19 12.01
N ASP A 259 15.68 15.92 12.36
CA ASP A 259 16.16 15.57 13.70
C ASP A 259 17.52 16.19 14.00
N GLY A 260 18.39 16.29 12.99
CA GLY A 260 19.68 16.98 13.10
C GLY A 260 19.53 18.46 13.44
N ALA A 261 18.60 19.16 12.77
CA ALA A 261 18.31 20.55 13.05
C ALA A 261 17.73 20.77 14.46
N VAL A 262 16.80 19.90 14.89
CA VAL A 262 16.20 19.96 16.23
C VAL A 262 17.26 19.72 17.32
N ASN A 263 18.08 18.68 17.16
CA ASN A 263 19.18 18.40 18.08
C ASN A 263 20.23 19.52 18.10
N GLY A 264 20.51 20.12 16.95
CA GLY A 264 21.38 21.29 16.81
C GLY A 264 20.85 22.51 17.56
N ALA A 265 19.55 22.80 17.44
CA ALA A 265 18.90 23.87 18.19
C ALA A 265 18.98 23.62 19.70
N ALA A 266 18.70 22.38 20.15
CA ALA A 266 18.82 22.01 21.55
C ALA A 266 20.27 22.13 22.08
N TRP A 267 21.28 21.79 21.26
CA TRP A 267 22.68 22.03 21.61
C TRP A 267 22.99 23.53 21.73
N LEU A 268 22.52 24.35 20.79
CA LEU A 268 22.73 25.80 20.79
C LEU A 268 22.13 26.45 22.04
N THR A 269 20.89 26.10 22.39
CA THR A 269 20.22 26.57 23.61
C THR A 269 21.02 26.20 24.86
N ARG A 270 21.53 24.97 24.95
CA ARG A 270 22.37 24.54 26.09
C ARG A 270 23.68 25.33 26.16
N GLN A 271 24.29 25.65 25.02
CA GLN A 271 25.49 26.49 25.01
C GLN A 271 25.21 27.94 25.41
N LEU A 272 24.12 28.54 24.94
CA LEU A 272 23.71 29.87 25.38
C LEU A 272 23.43 29.88 26.89
N SER A 273 22.72 28.87 27.40
CA SER A 273 22.45 28.74 28.84
C SER A 273 23.73 28.65 29.68
N ARG A 274 24.72 27.86 29.23
CA ARG A 274 26.03 27.79 29.88
C ARG A 274 26.76 29.13 29.85
N PHE A 275 26.72 29.84 28.73
CA PHE A 275 27.37 31.15 28.61
C PHE A 275 26.72 32.19 29.53
N THR A 276 25.39 32.29 29.53
CA THR A 276 24.65 33.17 30.44
C THR A 276 24.93 32.80 31.90
N GLY A 277 24.90 31.51 32.24
CA GLY A 277 25.18 31.04 33.60
C GLY A 277 26.63 31.30 34.05
N ASN A 278 27.61 31.17 33.15
CA ASN A 278 28.99 31.54 33.46
C ASN A 278 29.17 33.04 33.63
N THR A 279 28.44 33.85 32.85
CA THR A 279 28.49 35.31 32.95
C THR A 279 27.91 35.76 34.29
N ASP A 280 26.79 35.19 34.74
CA ASP A 280 26.19 35.47 36.04
C ASP A 280 27.15 35.11 37.19
N ARG A 281 27.70 33.90 37.18
CA ARG A 281 28.65 33.45 38.21
C ARG A 281 29.99 34.19 38.21
N LEU A 282 30.45 34.66 37.06
CA LEU A 282 31.75 35.35 36.98
C LEU A 282 31.63 36.85 37.21
N VAL A 283 30.63 37.48 36.59
CA VAL A 283 30.46 38.93 36.60
C VAL A 283 29.59 39.37 37.76
N VAL A 284 28.42 38.75 37.94
CA VAL A 284 27.47 39.18 38.99
C VAL A 284 27.96 38.71 40.36
N ASP A 285 28.19 37.41 40.55
CA ASP A 285 28.71 36.90 41.82
C ASP A 285 30.12 37.42 42.11
N GLY A 286 30.96 37.58 41.08
CA GLY A 286 32.28 38.17 41.21
C GLY A 286 32.22 39.63 41.68
N ALA A 287 31.33 40.44 41.10
CA ALA A 287 31.13 41.81 41.54
C ALA A 287 30.55 41.89 42.95
N VAL A 288 29.51 41.10 43.26
CA VAL A 288 28.85 41.09 44.57
C VAL A 288 29.81 40.61 45.67
N ASN A 289 30.49 39.49 45.46
CA ASN A 289 31.47 38.98 46.44
C ASN A 289 32.69 39.89 46.55
N GLY A 290 33.10 40.56 45.46
CA GLY A 290 34.14 41.57 45.48
C GLY A 290 33.75 42.77 46.35
N ILE A 291 32.53 43.31 46.17
CA ILE A 291 31.99 44.42 46.98
C ILE A 291 31.82 44.00 48.44
N ALA A 292 31.23 42.83 48.69
CA ALA A 292 31.04 42.31 50.04
C ALA A 292 32.39 42.05 50.74
N GLY A 293 33.38 41.53 50.00
CA GLY A 293 34.74 41.34 50.48
C GLY A 293 35.42 42.67 50.81
N PHE A 294 35.29 43.67 49.94
CA PHE A 294 35.82 45.02 50.17
C PHE A 294 35.21 45.69 51.42
N ILE A 295 33.88 45.62 51.56
CA ILE A 295 33.18 46.13 52.75
C ILE A 295 33.68 45.41 54.01
N LYS A 296 33.77 44.07 53.99
CA LYS A 296 34.29 43.31 55.13
C LYS A 296 35.74 43.68 55.46
N LEU A 297 36.58 43.85 54.45
CA LEU A 297 38.00 44.15 54.61
C LEU A 297 38.23 45.56 55.16
N LEU A 298 37.41 46.54 54.80
CA LEU A 298 37.52 47.91 55.33
C LEU A 298 36.76 48.11 56.65
N MET A 299 35.52 47.64 56.75
CA MET A 299 34.65 47.93 57.88
C MET A 299 34.93 47.02 59.08
N SER A 300 35.32 45.75 58.86
CA SER A 300 35.57 44.83 59.98
C SER A 300 36.74 45.28 60.86
N PRO A 301 37.91 45.68 60.34
CA PRO A 301 39.00 46.16 61.18
C PRO A 301 38.66 47.46 61.91
N LEU A 302 37.93 48.38 61.27
CA LEU A 302 37.53 49.66 61.88
C LEU A 302 36.53 49.46 63.03
N LEU A 303 35.47 48.68 62.80
CA LEU A 303 34.47 48.39 63.84
C LEU A 303 35.06 47.53 64.96
N ARG A 304 35.95 46.59 64.63
CA ARG A 304 36.66 45.77 65.63
C ARG A 304 37.66 46.61 66.42
N ALA A 305 38.35 47.56 65.80
CA ALA A 305 39.26 48.48 66.50
C ALA A 305 38.51 49.42 67.46
N ALA A 306 37.27 49.78 67.16
CA ALA A 306 36.42 50.55 68.08
C ALA A 306 36.08 49.75 69.36
N GLN A 307 36.07 48.42 69.31
CA GLN A 307 35.86 47.55 70.47
C GLN A 307 37.19 47.25 71.16
N THR A 308 37.61 48.14 72.06
CA THR A 308 38.90 48.06 72.76
C THR A 308 38.96 47.02 73.89
N GLY A 309 37.83 46.42 74.30
CA GLY A 309 37.77 45.42 75.37
C GLY A 309 37.97 45.97 76.79
N VAL A 310 38.29 47.25 76.94
CA VAL A 310 38.48 47.92 78.24
C VAL A 310 37.15 48.51 78.71
N THR A 311 36.58 47.96 79.78
CA THR A 311 35.28 48.37 80.36
C THR A 311 35.17 49.88 80.65
N ALA A 312 36.28 50.51 81.06
CA ALA A 312 36.34 51.94 81.33
C ALA A 312 36.04 52.81 80.09
N ASN A 313 36.50 52.40 78.90
CA ASN A 313 36.22 53.13 77.66
C ASN A 313 34.72 53.09 77.31
N TYR A 314 34.07 51.94 77.53
CA TYR A 314 32.62 51.83 77.34
C TYR A 314 31.85 52.71 78.32
N ALA A 315 32.25 52.75 79.59
CA ALA A 315 31.64 53.63 80.60
C ALA A 315 31.79 55.11 80.22
N LEU A 316 32.97 55.52 79.75
CA LEU A 316 33.24 56.88 79.29
C LEU A 316 32.36 57.27 78.09
N VAL A 317 32.21 56.38 77.10
CA VAL A 317 31.31 56.61 75.94
C VAL A 317 29.86 56.73 76.38
N MET A 318 29.40 55.90 77.32
CA MET A 318 28.02 55.99 77.86
C MET A 318 27.78 57.32 78.58
N ILE A 319 28.73 57.79 79.40
CA ILE A 319 28.62 59.07 80.09
C ILE A 319 28.61 60.22 79.09
N LEU A 320 29.55 60.24 78.13
CA LEU A 320 29.57 61.25 77.06
C LEU A 320 28.28 61.24 76.25
N GLY A 321 27.76 60.06 75.92
CA GLY A 321 26.49 59.88 75.23
C GLY A 321 25.31 60.42 76.03
N LEU A 322 25.27 60.18 77.35
CA LEU A 322 24.24 60.71 78.24
C LEU A 322 24.31 62.24 78.35
N VAL A 323 25.51 62.80 78.49
CA VAL A 323 25.73 64.26 78.52
C VAL A 323 25.32 64.88 77.19
N ALA A 324 25.68 64.28 76.07
CA ALA A 324 25.29 64.74 74.75
C ALA A 324 23.77 64.65 74.55
N ALA A 325 23.14 63.55 74.94
CA ALA A 325 21.68 63.39 74.88
C ALA A 325 20.96 64.41 75.75
N PHE A 326 21.43 64.63 76.99
CA PHE A 326 20.91 65.66 77.88
C PHE A 326 21.09 67.06 77.28
N GLY A 327 22.27 67.36 76.74
CA GLY A 327 22.55 68.62 76.07
C GLY A 327 21.72 68.85 74.81
N ILE A 328 21.46 67.81 74.00
CA ILE A 328 20.60 67.92 72.81
C ILE A 328 19.13 68.11 73.23
N TYR A 329 18.67 67.34 74.21
CA TYR A 329 17.28 67.36 74.65
C TYR A 329 16.94 68.64 75.43
N PHE A 330 17.73 68.96 76.45
CA PHE A 330 17.49 70.11 77.34
C PHE A 330 18.26 71.36 76.96
N GLY A 331 19.20 71.31 76.01
CA GLY A 331 20.05 72.47 75.69
C GLY A 331 19.27 73.66 75.17
N LYS A 332 18.18 73.44 74.43
CA LYS A 332 17.28 74.53 73.99
C LYS A 332 16.59 75.18 75.18
N ASP A 333 16.07 74.38 76.11
CA ASP A 333 15.37 74.87 77.30
C ASP A 333 16.33 75.60 78.25
N ILE A 334 17.55 75.07 78.43
CA ILE A 334 18.61 75.68 79.24
C ILE A 334 19.08 77.00 78.61
N LEU A 335 19.28 77.03 77.30
CA LEU A 335 19.73 78.23 76.59
C LEU A 335 18.64 79.32 76.61
N ALA A 336 17.37 78.96 76.43
CA ALA A 336 16.23 79.87 76.58
C ALA A 336 16.13 80.43 78.01
N ALA A 337 16.34 79.60 79.03
CA ALA A 337 16.35 80.03 80.43
C ALA A 337 17.50 81.00 80.77
N ILE A 338 18.69 80.81 80.17
CA ILE A 338 19.88 81.64 80.42
C ILE A 338 19.85 82.96 79.61
N THR A 339 19.36 82.92 78.37
CA THR A 339 19.32 84.11 77.49
C THR A 339 18.08 84.99 77.71
N GLY A 340 17.13 84.55 78.53
CA GLY A 340 15.92 85.31 78.87
C GLY A 340 14.91 85.43 77.71
N ALA A 341 15.13 84.73 76.60
CA ALA A 341 14.21 84.70 75.47
C ALA A 341 13.13 83.63 75.72
N ARG A 342 11.90 84.08 75.97
CA ARG A 342 10.69 83.24 75.82
C ARG A 342 10.19 83.30 74.39
#